data_AF-A0A4R2FDQ9-F1
#
_entry.id   AF-A0A4R2FDQ9-F1
#
_cell.length_a   1.000
_cell.length_b   1.000
_cell.length_c   1.000
_cell.angle_alpha   90.00
_cell.angle_beta   90.00
_cell.angle_gamma   90.00
#
_symmetry.space_group_name_H-M   'P 1'
#
loop_
_entity.id
_entity.type
_entity.pdbx_description
1 polymer ?
#
loop_
_entity_poly.entity_id
_entity_poly.type
_entity_poly.pdbx_seq_one_letter_code
_entity_poly.pdbx_strand_id
1 'polypeptide(L)'
;MADLKPIYHAAVSKEAAEMALEHLESKWSHQYSIVLRSWRNKWLNLSVYFKYPEYVRKAIYTTNAIEAVHGVVDQIIARVATAPSRCTV
;
A
#
# COMPACT_ATOMS: atom_id res chain seq x y z
N MET A 1 8.32 7.84 7.19
CA MET A 1 8.49 6.95 6.02
C MET A 1 9.82 6.18 5.99
N ALA A 2 10.85 6.59 6.74
CA ALA A 2 12.15 5.93 6.73
C ALA A 2 12.11 4.45 7.16
N ASP A 3 11.27 4.10 8.14
CA ASP A 3 11.19 2.72 8.66
C ASP A 3 10.45 1.74 7.73
N LEU A 4 9.60 2.22 6.80
CA LEU A 4 8.88 1.39 5.82
C LEU A 4 9.67 1.16 4.53
N LYS A 5 10.58 2.09 4.21
CA LYS A 5 11.46 2.02 3.04
C LYS A 5 12.32 0.74 3.01
N PRO A 6 12.91 0.24 4.11
CA PRO A 6 13.72 -0.96 4.07
C PRO A 6 12.95 -2.23 3.70
N ILE A 7 11.66 -2.33 4.06
CA ILE A 7 10.82 -3.49 3.76
C ILE A 7 10.64 -3.69 2.25
N TYR A 8 10.52 -2.59 1.51
CA TYR A 8 10.10 -2.60 0.11
C TYR A 8 11.20 -2.20 -0.87
N HIS A 9 12.14 -1.38 -0.43
CA HIS A 9 13.14 -0.72 -1.28
C HIS A 9 14.57 -1.23 -1.03
N ALA A 10 14.87 -1.73 0.18
CA ALA A 10 16.20 -2.23 0.53
C ALA A 10 16.26 -3.77 0.60
N ALA A 11 15.12 -4.44 0.70
CA ALA A 11 15.07 -5.89 0.72
C ALA A 11 15.38 -6.46 -0.69
N VAL A 12 16.52 -7.17 -0.76
CA VAL A 12 16.97 -7.91 -1.96
C VAL A 12 16.25 -9.25 -2.07
N SER A 13 15.79 -9.80 -0.93
CA SER A 13 15.07 -11.08 -0.84
C SER A 13 13.91 -11.00 0.15
N LYS A 14 13.01 -11.99 0.09
CA LYS A 14 11.83 -12.10 0.95
C LYS A 14 12.21 -12.16 2.44
N GLU A 15 13.28 -12.87 2.74
CA GLU A 15 13.76 -13.12 4.11
C GLU A 15 14.29 -11.83 4.75
N ALA A 16 14.99 -11.00 3.97
CA ALA A 16 15.41 -9.68 4.43
C ALA A 16 14.23 -8.75 4.75
N ALA A 17 13.15 -8.86 3.98
CA ALA A 17 11.92 -8.10 4.22
C ALA A 17 11.18 -8.58 5.47
N GLU A 18 11.17 -9.89 5.75
CA GLU A 18 10.60 -10.46 6.98
C GLU A 18 11.34 -9.95 8.23
N MET A 19 12.67 -9.95 8.23
CA MET A 19 13.46 -9.40 9.34
C MET A 19 13.20 -7.90 9.56
N ALA A 20 13.11 -7.13 8.47
CA ALA A 20 12.77 -5.71 8.54
C ALA A 20 11.36 -5.48 9.09
N LEU A 21 10.41 -6.36 8.77
CA LEU A 21 9.05 -6.32 9.29
C LEU A 21 9.01 -6.64 10.79
N GLU A 22 9.78 -7.62 11.27
CA GLU A 22 9.86 -7.91 12.71
C GLU A 22 10.47 -6.75 13.50
N HIS A 23 11.50 -6.09 12.95
CA HIS A 23 12.07 -4.90 13.57
C HIS A 23 11.06 -3.74 13.63
N LEU A 24 10.29 -3.55 12.55
CA LEU A 24 9.20 -2.57 12.51
C LEU A 24 8.12 -2.93 13.55
N GLU A 25 7.75 -4.20 13.65
CA GLU A 25 6.74 -4.70 14.58
C GLU A 25 7.16 -4.43 16.02
N SER A 26 8.42 -4.68 16.38
CA SER A 26 8.96 -4.36 17.71
C SER A 26 8.81 -2.86 18.05
N LYS A 27 9.14 -1.97 17.11
CA LYS A 27 9.12 -0.52 17.31
C LYS A 27 7.72 0.09 17.31
N TRP A 28 6.79 -0.45 16.50
CA TRP A 28 5.46 0.13 16.26
C TRP A 28 4.30 -0.71 16.82
N SER A 29 4.58 -1.84 17.45
CA SER A 29 3.58 -2.76 18.05
C SER A 29 2.57 -2.04 18.95
N HIS A 30 3.04 -1.07 19.76
CA HIS A 30 2.19 -0.36 20.71
C HIS A 30 1.20 0.62 20.05
N GLN A 31 1.53 1.18 18.89
CA GLN A 31 0.68 2.19 18.23
C GLN A 31 -0.18 1.61 17.10
N TYR A 32 0.33 0.62 16.36
CA TYR A 32 -0.32 0.13 15.14
C TYR A 32 -0.41 -1.40 15.07
N SER A 33 -0.77 -2.05 16.18
CA SER A 33 -0.92 -3.51 16.28
C SER A 33 -1.85 -4.10 15.21
N ILE A 34 -2.94 -3.42 14.87
CA ILE A 34 -3.92 -3.86 13.87
C ILE A 34 -3.32 -3.85 12.45
N VAL A 35 -2.56 -2.80 12.11
CA VAL A 35 -1.95 -2.66 10.78
C VAL A 35 -0.90 -3.75 10.57
N LEU A 36 -0.06 -3.98 11.59
CA LEU A 36 0.98 -5.01 11.58
C LEU A 36 0.37 -6.43 11.44
N ARG A 37 -0.72 -6.70 12.17
CA ARG A 37 -1.45 -7.98 12.03
C ARG A 37 -2.04 -8.18 10.63
N SER A 38 -2.59 -7.12 10.03
CA SER A 38 -3.09 -7.15 8.64
C SER A 38 -1.96 -7.44 7.64
N TRP A 39 -0.79 -6.85 7.85
CA TRP A 39 0.40 -7.11 7.04
C TRP A 39 0.88 -8.56 7.15
N ARG A 40 0.97 -9.13 8.36
CA ARG A 40 1.29 -10.55 8.54
C ARG A 40 0.28 -11.46 7.82
N ASN A 41 -1.01 -11.18 7.96
CA ASN A 41 -2.05 -11.97 7.29
C ASN A 41 -1.96 -11.91 5.76
N LYS A 42 -1.60 -10.74 5.21
CA LYS A 42 -1.44 -10.53 3.76
C LYS A 42 -0.03 -10.80 3.26
N TRP A 43 0.88 -11.22 4.12
CA TRP A 43 2.30 -11.35 3.80
C TRP A 43 2.56 -12.31 2.64
N LEU A 44 1.77 -13.40 2.54
CA LEU A 44 1.83 -14.32 1.40
C LEU A 44 1.63 -13.61 0.06
N ASN A 45 0.64 -12.72 -0.03
CA ASN A 45 0.35 -11.96 -1.25
C ASN A 45 1.41 -10.87 -1.49
N LEU A 46 1.84 -10.20 -0.43
CA LEU A 46 2.89 -9.17 -0.52
C LEU A 46 4.23 -9.77 -0.93
N SER A 47 4.54 -11.00 -0.52
CA SER A 47 5.80 -11.67 -0.85
C SER A 47 5.97 -11.99 -2.34
N VAL A 48 4.86 -12.05 -3.10
CA VAL A 48 4.88 -12.21 -4.57
C VAL A 48 5.58 -11.02 -5.24
N TYR A 49 5.56 -9.84 -4.62
CA TYR A 49 6.25 -8.65 -5.07
C TYR A 49 7.75 -8.88 -5.33
N PHE A 50 8.42 -9.68 -4.49
CA PHE A 50 9.86 -9.94 -4.60
C PHE A 50 10.23 -10.84 -5.80
N LYS A 51 9.26 -11.49 -6.44
CA LYS A 51 9.50 -12.29 -7.65
C LYS A 51 9.75 -11.41 -8.88
N TYR A 52 9.35 -10.15 -8.85
CA TYR A 52 9.49 -9.26 -9.99
C TYR A 52 10.86 -8.56 -10.03
N PRO A 53 11.43 -8.34 -11.23
CA PRO A 53 12.69 -7.63 -11.39
C PRO A 53 12.56 -6.15 -10.98
N GLU A 54 13.70 -5.51 -10.68
CA GLU A 54 13.74 -4.16 -10.09
C GLU A 54 13.00 -3.09 -10.90
N TYR A 55 13.02 -3.16 -12.24
CA TYR A 55 12.34 -2.18 -13.09
C TYR A 55 10.81 -2.24 -12.95
N VAL A 56 10.22 -3.43 -12.81
CA VAL A 56 8.78 -3.61 -12.57
C VAL A 56 8.42 -3.14 -11.16
N ARG A 57 9.27 -3.48 -10.20
CA ARG A 57 9.16 -3.06 -8.80
C ARG A 57 9.11 -1.53 -8.65
N LYS A 58 9.97 -0.82 -9.37
CA LYS A 58 9.98 0.65 -9.44
C LYS A 58 8.70 1.22 -10.04
N ALA A 59 8.19 0.58 -11.10
CA ALA A 59 6.94 0.97 -11.75
C ALA A 59 5.69 0.77 -10.87
N ILE A 60 5.68 -0.26 -10.02
CA ILE A 60 4.59 -0.50 -9.05
C ILE A 60 4.59 0.58 -7.95
N TYR A 61 5.76 0.99 -7.46
CA TYR A 61 5.87 2.02 -6.43
C TYR A 61 5.74 3.45 -6.93
N THR A 62 5.75 3.69 -8.24
CA THR A 62 5.30 4.97 -8.77
C THR A 62 3.81 5.12 -8.52
N THR A 63 3.48 5.77 -7.40
CA THR A 63 2.11 6.03 -6.94
C THR A 63 1.32 6.95 -7.88
N ASN A 64 1.98 7.60 -8.84
CA ASN A 64 1.39 8.59 -9.75
C ASN A 64 0.16 8.07 -10.52
N ALA A 65 0.14 6.79 -10.94
CA ALA A 65 -0.99 6.24 -11.68
C ALA A 65 -2.21 5.94 -10.79
N ILE A 66 -1.98 5.37 -9.60
CA ILE A 66 -3.05 5.02 -8.66
C ILE A 66 -3.62 6.28 -8.00
N GLU A 67 -2.75 7.24 -7.66
CA GLU A 67 -3.16 8.55 -7.12
C GLU A 67 -3.99 9.34 -8.13
N ALA A 68 -3.61 9.33 -9.41
CA ALA A 68 -4.41 9.96 -10.47
C ALA A 68 -5.82 9.34 -10.56
N VAL A 69 -5.93 8.01 -10.48
CA VAL A 69 -7.22 7.32 -10.47
C VAL A 69 -8.03 7.65 -9.23
N HIS A 70 -7.42 7.62 -8.04
CA HIS A 70 -8.11 7.99 -6.79
C HIS A 70 -8.62 9.43 -6.84
N GLY A 71 -7.82 10.38 -7.33
CA GLY A 71 -8.26 11.78 -7.48
C GLY A 71 -9.47 11.92 -8.40
N VAL A 72 -9.52 11.16 -9.50
CA VAL A 72 -10.68 11.13 -10.41
C VAL A 72 -11.89 10.49 -9.72
N VAL A 73 -11.70 9.38 -9.00
CA VAL A 73 -12.79 8.70 -8.28
C VAL A 73 -13.38 9.61 -7.21
N ASP A 74 -12.55 10.28 -6.41
CA ASP A 74 -13.00 11.22 -5.38
C ASP A 74 -13.78 12.39 -6.00
N GLN A 75 -13.31 12.90 -7.15
CA GLN A 75 -14.02 13.94 -7.88
C GLN A 75 -15.39 13.46 -8.40
N ILE A 76 -15.47 12.25 -8.93
CA ILE A 76 -16.74 11.67 -9.41
C ILE A 76 -17.70 11.47 -8.24
N ILE A 77 -17.23 10.90 -7.13
CA ILE A 77 -18.04 10.68 -5.92
C ILE A 77 -18.57 12.02 -5.39
N ALA A 78 -17.73 13.05 -5.31
CA ALA A 78 -18.14 14.38 -4.89
C ALA A 78 -19.21 15.00 -5.82
N ARG A 79 -19.08 14.80 -7.14
CA ARG A 79 -20.08 15.25 -8.12
C ARG A 79 -21.40 14.49 -8.01
N VAL A 80 -21.36 13.19 -7.77
CA VAL A 80 -22.57 12.36 -7.57
C VAL A 80 -23.28 12.74 -6.28
N ALA A 81 -22.55 13.01 -5.20
CA ALA A 81 -23.13 13.41 -3.92
C ALA A 81 -23.77 14.80 -3.95
N THR A 82 -23.30 15.70 -4.82
CA THR A 82 -23.84 17.06 -4.98
C THR A 82 -24.85 17.20 -6.12
N ALA A 83 -25.03 16.17 -6.95
CA ALA A 83 -26.03 16.18 -8.00
C ALA A 83 -27.44 16.08 -7.40
N PRO A 84 -28.32 17.08 -7.60
CA PRO A 84 -29.72 16.93 -7.19
C PRO A 84 -30.32 15.74 -7.93
N SER A 85 -31.05 14.89 -7.20
CA SER A 85 -31.74 13.72 -7.72
C SER A 85 -32.56 14.11 -8.94
N ARG A 86 -32.04 13.82 -10.14
CA ARG A 86 -32.77 13.98 -11.39
C ARG A 86 -33.75 12.82 -11.53
N CYS A 87 -34.74 12.81 -10.65
CA CYS A 87 -35.99 12.08 -10.87
C CYS A 87 -36.87 13.01 -11.71
N THR A 88 -36.69 12.96 -13.03
CA THR A 88 -37.68 13.44 -13.98
C THR A 88 -38.88 12.50 -13.96
N VAL A 89 -40.05 13.03 -13.58
CA VAL A 89 -41.38 12.50 -13.91
C VAL A 89 -41.92 13.29 -15.09
#